data_AF-A0A9W2WBE2-F1
#
_entry.id   AF-A0A9W2WBE2-F1
#
_cell.length_a   1.000
_cell.length_b   1.000
_cell.length_c   1.000
_cell.angle_alpha   90.00
_cell.angle_beta   90.00
_cell.angle_gamma   90.00
#
_symmetry.space_group_name_H-M   'P 1'
#
loop_
_entity.id
_entity.type
_entity.pdbx_description
1 polymer ?
#
loop_
_entity_poly.entity_id
_entity_poly.type
_entity_poly.pdbx_seq_one_letter_code
_entity_poly.pdbx_strand_id
1 'polypeptide(L)'
;MAPTKKGGEKKKGRFTINKVVTREYTINIHRCFHGMGFKERASRALREIRKFAVKETGTPDVRIDARLNKAIWAKRIRNVPYRIHVRLSRKYDDGEDSPNKF
;
A
#
# COMPACT_ATOMS: atom_id res chain seq x y z
N MET A 1 -2.96 49.04 -27.94
CA MET A 1 -3.02 48.17 -26.74
C MET A 1 -2.81 46.73 -27.17
N ALA A 2 -1.80 46.06 -26.63
CA ALA A 2 -1.41 44.70 -27.03
C ALA A 2 -2.31 43.63 -26.37
N PRO A 3 -2.62 42.52 -27.04
CA PRO A 3 -3.38 41.42 -26.44
C PRO A 3 -2.54 40.71 -25.36
N THR A 4 -3.11 40.55 -24.18
CA THR A 4 -2.48 39.88 -23.02
C THR A 4 -2.38 38.38 -23.27
N LYS A 5 -1.17 37.80 -23.13
CA LYS A 5 -0.91 36.36 -23.21
C LYS A 5 -1.76 35.62 -22.17
N LYS A 6 -2.75 34.83 -22.62
CA LYS A 6 -3.39 33.80 -21.77
C LYS A 6 -2.32 32.82 -21.32
N GLY A 7 -2.16 32.70 -20.00
CA GLY A 7 -1.21 31.82 -19.34
C GLY A 7 -1.38 30.39 -19.85
N GLY A 8 -0.29 29.84 -20.39
CA GLY A 8 -0.25 28.47 -20.89
C GLY A 8 -0.60 27.51 -19.77
N GLU A 9 -1.69 26.78 -19.95
CA GLU A 9 -2.06 25.64 -19.14
C GLU A 9 -0.89 24.64 -19.20
N LYS A 10 -0.15 24.54 -18.10
CA LYS A 10 0.90 23.53 -17.96
C LYS A 10 0.23 22.17 -18.07
N LYS A 11 0.29 21.55 -19.25
CA LYS A 11 -0.03 20.14 -19.45
C LYS A 11 0.75 19.34 -18.40
N LYS A 12 0.07 18.93 -17.33
CA LYS A 12 0.60 17.95 -16.37
C LYS A 12 0.66 16.60 -17.09
N GLY A 13 1.62 16.44 -17.99
CA GLY A 13 1.86 15.22 -18.72
C GLY A 13 2.71 14.28 -17.89
N ARG A 14 2.11 13.57 -16.91
CA ARG A 14 2.72 12.36 -16.34
C ARG A 14 1.70 11.49 -15.59
N PHE A 15 0.62 11.09 -16.26
CA PHE A 15 -0.50 10.44 -15.55
C PHE A 15 -0.80 8.99 -15.90
N THR A 16 -0.19 8.36 -16.91
CA THR A 16 -0.56 6.97 -17.30
C THR A 16 0.38 5.91 -16.72
N ILE A 17 1.70 6.15 -16.76
CA ILE A 17 2.71 5.17 -16.31
C ILE A 17 2.64 4.91 -14.78
N ASN A 18 2.23 5.90 -13.99
CA ASN A 18 2.11 5.77 -12.52
C ASN A 18 0.76 5.19 -12.04
N LYS A 19 -0.18 4.88 -12.94
CA LYS A 19 -1.51 4.40 -12.54
C LYS A 19 -1.50 2.92 -12.16
N VAL A 20 -0.87 2.08 -12.97
CA VAL A 20 -0.69 0.65 -12.71
C VAL A 20 0.74 0.43 -12.30
N VAL A 21 0.95 0.13 -11.03
CA VAL A 21 2.28 0.04 -10.43
C VAL A 21 2.40 -1.32 -9.79
N THR A 22 3.41 -2.08 -10.20
CA THR A 22 3.86 -3.26 -9.46
C THR A 22 5.27 -3.00 -8.95
N ARG A 23 5.47 -3.16 -7.64
CA ARG A 23 6.75 -2.92 -6.97
C ARG A 23 6.97 -3.97 -5.90
N GLU A 24 8.22 -4.36 -5.74
CA GLU A 24 8.65 -5.27 -4.67
C GLU A 24 9.32 -4.47 -3.56
N TYR A 25 8.87 -4.68 -2.34
CA TYR A 25 9.37 -4.00 -1.16
C TYR A 25 9.74 -4.99 -0.09
N THR A 26 10.77 -4.64 0.69
CA THR A 26 11.06 -5.32 1.95
C THR A 26 10.55 -4.45 3.09
N ILE A 27 9.51 -4.90 3.77
CA ILE A 27 8.91 -4.16 4.89
C ILE A 27 9.59 -4.59 6.18
N ASN A 28 10.10 -3.63 6.96
CA ASN A 28 10.62 -3.86 8.30
C ASN A 28 9.49 -3.78 9.34
N ILE A 29 9.02 -4.94 9.80
CA ILE A 29 7.93 -5.08 10.76
C ILE A 29 8.45 -5.08 12.20
N HIS A 30 9.74 -5.38 12.41
CA HIS A 30 10.33 -5.40 13.76
C HIS A 30 10.16 -4.07 14.51
N ARG A 31 10.30 -2.95 13.80
CA ARG A 31 10.12 -1.61 14.37
C ARG A 31 8.72 -1.38 14.93
N CYS A 32 7.72 -2.07 14.39
CA CYS A 32 6.31 -1.95 14.78
C CYS A 32 6.00 -2.69 16.08
N PHE A 33 6.87 -3.61 16.53
CA PHE A 33 6.65 -4.43 17.72
C PHE A 33 7.22 -3.86 19.01
N HIS A 34 7.98 -2.78 18.92
CA HIS A 34 8.60 -2.16 20.09
C HIS A 34 7.51 -1.65 21.05
N GLY A 35 7.56 -2.08 22.31
CA GLY A 35 6.61 -1.68 23.35
C GLY A 35 5.22 -2.31 23.31
N MET A 36 4.95 -3.29 22.42
CA MET A 36 3.62 -3.93 22.34
C MET A 36 3.54 -5.30 23.01
N GLY A 37 2.35 -5.61 23.52
CA GLY A 37 2.00 -6.92 24.08
C GLY A 37 2.04 -8.04 23.04
N PHE A 38 2.44 -9.24 23.48
CA PHE A 38 2.65 -10.39 22.59
C PHE A 38 1.39 -10.86 21.86
N LYS A 39 0.20 -10.66 22.45
CA LYS A 39 -1.09 -11.08 21.88
C LYS A 39 -1.54 -10.22 20.70
N GLU A 40 -0.92 -9.06 20.45
CA GLU A 40 -1.39 -8.14 19.40
C GLU A 40 -0.41 -8.02 18.22
N ARG A 41 0.75 -8.69 18.28
CA ARG A 41 1.82 -8.51 17.29
C ARG A 41 1.38 -8.87 15.88
N ALA A 42 0.86 -10.08 15.64
CA ALA A 42 0.42 -10.47 14.30
C ALA A 42 -0.67 -9.55 13.74
N SER A 43 -1.65 -9.18 14.56
CA SER A 43 -2.71 -8.24 14.18
C SER A 43 -2.16 -6.85 13.85
N ARG A 44 -1.19 -6.35 14.61
CA ARG A 44 -0.53 -5.08 14.31
C ARG A 44 0.31 -5.15 13.04
N ALA A 45 1.00 -6.26 12.80
CA ALA A 45 1.78 -6.46 11.58
C ALA A 45 0.92 -6.28 10.34
N LEU A 46 -0.29 -6.87 10.33
CA LEU A 46 -1.25 -6.71 9.24
C LEU A 46 -1.69 -5.25 9.08
N ARG A 47 -1.99 -4.55 10.19
CA ARG A 47 -2.36 -3.13 10.16
C ARG A 47 -1.24 -2.26 9.60
N GLU A 48 0.01 -2.54 9.95
CA GLU A 48 1.15 -1.76 9.46
C GLU A 48 1.44 -2.05 7.98
N ILE A 49 1.33 -3.32 7.54
CA ILE A 49 1.45 -3.66 6.12
C ILE A 49 0.37 -2.92 5.31
N ARG A 50 -0.87 -2.88 5.82
CA ARG A 50 -1.95 -2.12 5.19
C ARG A 50 -1.61 -0.63 5.13
N LYS A 51 -1.13 -0.04 6.23
CA LYS A 51 -0.72 1.37 6.29
C LYS A 51 0.43 1.68 5.31
N PHE A 52 1.40 0.78 5.20
CA PHE A 52 2.51 0.89 4.25
C PHE A 52 1.99 0.86 2.81
N ALA A 53 1.06 -0.05 2.49
CA ALA A 53 0.45 -0.14 1.18
C ALA A 53 -0.31 1.13 0.80
N VAL A 54 -1.16 1.65 1.70
CA VAL A 54 -1.90 2.91 1.48
C VAL A 54 -0.93 4.07 1.22
N LYS A 55 0.19 4.13 1.97
CA LYS A 55 1.19 5.20 1.80
C LYS A 55 1.90 5.15 0.45
N GLU A 56 2.30 3.97 -0.02
CA GLU A 56 3.06 3.82 -1.27
C GLU A 56 2.18 3.89 -2.53
N THR A 57 0.96 3.33 -2.47
CA THR A 57 0.06 3.24 -3.63
C THR A 57 -0.94 4.40 -3.71
N GLY A 58 -1.23 5.04 -2.58
CA GLY A 58 -2.24 6.08 -2.45
C GLY A 58 -3.68 5.58 -2.58
N THR A 59 -3.92 4.26 -2.53
CA THR A 59 -5.27 3.69 -2.57
C THR A 59 -5.79 3.44 -1.15
N PRO A 60 -7.05 3.80 -0.85
CA PRO A 60 -7.69 3.49 0.43
C PRO A 60 -8.08 2.01 0.55
N ASP A 61 -8.48 1.36 -0.55
CA ASP A 61 -8.70 -0.09 -0.57
C ASP A 61 -7.38 -0.83 -0.75
N VAL A 62 -7.14 -1.79 0.14
CA VAL A 62 -5.94 -2.63 0.16
C VAL A 62 -6.35 -4.03 0.55
N ARG A 63 -6.26 -4.93 -0.44
CA ARG A 63 -6.54 -6.36 -0.28
C ARG A 63 -5.23 -7.11 -0.01
N ILE A 64 -5.20 -7.85 1.10
CA ILE A 64 -4.04 -8.65 1.51
C ILE A 64 -4.27 -10.08 1.03
N ASP A 65 -3.29 -10.65 0.32
CA ASP A 65 -3.35 -12.05 -0.10
C ASP A 65 -3.35 -13.01 1.11
N ALA A 66 -4.15 -14.06 1.03
CA ALA A 66 -4.20 -15.12 2.03
C ALA A 66 -2.84 -15.79 2.24
N ARG A 67 -1.98 -15.88 1.22
CA ARG A 67 -0.62 -16.44 1.36
C ARG A 67 0.26 -15.55 2.24
N LEU A 68 0.19 -14.23 2.05
CA LEU A 68 0.88 -13.26 2.89
C LEU A 68 0.36 -13.33 4.34
N ASN A 69 -0.96 -13.44 4.52
CA ASN A 69 -1.54 -13.62 5.84
C ASN A 69 -1.03 -14.90 6.53
N LYS A 70 -1.04 -16.04 5.83
CA LYS A 70 -0.48 -17.30 6.36
C LYS A 70 0.99 -17.17 6.75
N ALA A 71 1.81 -16.47 5.96
CA ALA A 71 3.22 -16.25 6.27
C ALA A 71 3.43 -15.40 7.54
N ILE A 72 2.60 -14.37 7.75
CA ILE A 72 2.61 -13.54 8.96
C ILE A 72 2.23 -14.37 10.20
N TRP A 73 1.23 -15.24 10.06
CA TRP A 73 0.70 -16.07 11.14
C TRP A 73 1.41 -17.42 11.33
N ALA A 74 2.41 -17.75 10.49
CA ALA A 74 3.06 -19.07 10.46
C ALA A 74 3.66 -19.49 11.81
N LYS A 75 4.20 -18.53 12.57
CA LYS A 75 4.81 -18.76 13.89
C LYS A 75 3.87 -18.37 15.05
N ARG A 76 2.56 -18.38 14.82
CA ARG A 76 1.51 -17.88 15.72
C ARG A 76 1.63 -16.38 16.00
N ILE A 77 0.88 -15.92 17.00
CA ILE A 77 0.63 -14.52 17.29
C ILE A 77 1.85 -13.73 17.78
N ARG A 78 2.82 -14.39 18.45
CA ARG A 78 3.96 -13.75 19.13
C ARG A 78 5.16 -13.51 18.22
N ASN A 79 5.45 -14.47 17.33
CA ASN A 79 6.73 -14.57 16.63
C ASN A 79 6.59 -14.21 15.15
N VAL A 80 6.09 -13.01 14.86
CA VAL A 80 5.96 -12.51 13.50
C VAL A 80 7.35 -12.30 12.87
N PRO A 81 7.55 -12.57 11.57
CA PRO A 81 8.80 -12.26 10.89
C PRO A 81 9.19 -10.78 11.02
N TYR A 82 10.48 -10.51 11.22
CA TYR A 82 11.00 -9.15 11.38
C TYR A 82 11.01 -8.35 10.08
N ARG A 83 11.23 -9.02 8.96
CA ARG A 83 11.19 -8.46 7.61
C ARG A 83 10.37 -9.37 6.72
N ILE A 84 9.54 -8.78 5.87
CA ILE A 84 8.75 -9.51 4.88
C ILE A 84 8.95 -8.87 3.52
N HIS A 85 9.25 -9.69 2.53
CA HIS A 85 9.27 -9.29 1.12
C HIS A 85 7.85 -9.38 0.57
N VAL A 86 7.33 -8.26 0.08
CA VAL A 86 5.96 -8.14 -0.42
C VAL A 86 6.00 -7.50 -1.80
N ARG A 87 5.22 -8.07 -2.72
CA ARG A 87 4.90 -7.44 -3.99
C ARG A 87 3.60 -6.66 -3.84
N LEU A 88 3.65 -5.35 -4.02
CA LEU A 88 2.46 -4.51 -4.11
C LEU A 88 2.09 -4.32 -5.57
N SER A 89 0.81 -4.54 -5.87
CA SER A 89 0.24 -4.28 -7.19
C SER A 89 -0.97 -3.37 -7.03
N ARG A 90 -0.91 -2.16 -7.58
CA ARG A 90 -2.08 -1.30 -7.76
C ARG A 90 -2.77 -1.74 -9.05
N LYS A 91 -4.02 -2.20 -8.93
CA LYS A 91 -4.86 -2.65 -10.04
C LYS A 91 -6.06 -1.72 -10.18
N TYR A 92 -6.71 -1.75 -11.34
CA TYR A 92 -8.02 -1.12 -11.49
C TYR A 92 -9.08 -2.05 -10.89
N ASP A 93 -10.07 -1.47 -10.24
CA ASP A 93 -11.27 -2.21 -9.84
C ASP A 93 -12.27 -2.17 -11.01
N ASP A 94 -12.75 -3.34 -11.43
CA ASP A 94 -13.75 -3.49 -12.49
C ASP A 94 -15.18 -3.49 -11.92
N GLY A 95 -15.34 -3.36 -10.60
CA GLY A 95 -16.63 -3.33 -9.93
C GLY A 95 -17.39 -2.01 -10.13
N GLU A 96 -18.59 -2.12 -10.72
CA GLU A 96 -19.48 -1.01 -11.12
C GLU A 96 -19.89 -0.07 -9.95
N ASP A 97 -19.85 -0.55 -8.70
CA ASP A 97 -20.30 0.16 -7.49
C ASP A 97 -19.16 0.64 -6.55
N SER A 98 -17.90 0.53 -6.96
CA SER A 98 -16.79 0.95 -6.11
C SER A 98 -16.60 2.49 -6.13
N PRO A 99 -16.62 3.19 -4.98
CA PRO A 99 -16.39 4.64 -4.94
C PRO A 99 -14.94 5.01 -5.33
N ASN A 100 -14.04 4.02 -5.38
CA ASN A 100 -12.64 4.19 -5.69
C ASN A 100 -12.28 3.32 -6.91
N LYS A 101 -11.78 3.94 -7.97
CA LYS A 101 -11.43 3.26 -9.25
C LYS A 101 -10.18 2.36 -9.16
N PHE A 102 -9.52 2.29 -8.00
CA PHE A 102 -8.23 1.63 -7.76
C PHE A 102 -8.16 0.99 -6.38
#